data_AF-A0A3C0X1I8-F1
#
_entry.id   AF-A0A3C0X1I8-F1
#
_cell.length_a   1.000
_cell.length_b   1.000
_cell.length_c   1.000
_cell.angle_alpha   90.00
_cell.angle_beta   90.00
_cell.angle_gamma   90.00
#
_symmetry.space_group_name_H-M   'P 1'
#
loop_
_entity.id
_entity.type
_entity.pdbx_description
1 polymer ?
#
loop_
_entity_poly.entity_id
_entity_poly.type
_entity_poly.pdbx_seq_one_letter_code
_entity_poly.pdbx_strand_id
1 'polypeptide(L)'
;FIKDEVYEKILEFLYKQTPEDIADIPNMLEFAKAKMPYVEADELKTVKEAVTAVLSGPSVLLINGISGALAVDTRTYPMRSPDEPQKDKSLRGSRDGFVETLVMNTVLIRRRIRDKRLRMEYMQIGKGTKLDIAISYLEGAADGRVLDILRKRLKEIDINGIS
;
A
#
# COMPACT_ATOMS: atom_id res chain seq x y z
N PHE A 1 -0.05 6.85 -0.39
CA PHE A 1 0.06 7.57 -1.66
C PHE A 1 1.47 8.10 -1.77
N ILE A 2 2.16 7.65 -2.80
CA ILE A 2 3.47 8.14 -3.22
C ILE A 2 3.23 9.50 -3.90
N LYS A 3 4.09 10.49 -3.70
CA LYS A 3 4.03 11.72 -4.52
C LYS A 3 4.45 11.37 -5.93
N ASP A 4 3.58 11.61 -6.90
CA ASP A 4 3.85 11.32 -8.32
C ASP A 4 5.16 11.98 -8.78
N GLU A 5 5.45 13.20 -8.34
CA GLU A 5 6.72 13.90 -8.62
C GLU A 5 7.96 13.17 -8.09
N VAL A 6 7.88 12.52 -6.92
CA VAL A 6 8.99 11.76 -6.34
C VAL A 6 9.19 10.47 -7.12
N TYR A 7 8.09 9.81 -7.48
CA TYR A 7 8.13 8.59 -8.29
C TYR A 7 8.66 8.85 -9.69
N GLU A 8 8.20 9.92 -10.34
CA GLU A 8 8.66 10.34 -11.67
C GLU A 8 10.16 10.65 -11.67
N LYS A 9 10.66 11.39 -10.66
CA LYS A 9 12.09 11.61 -10.50
C LYS A 9 12.85 10.29 -10.34
N ILE A 10 12.42 9.41 -9.42
CA ILE A 10 13.07 8.09 -9.24
C ILE A 10 13.12 7.34 -10.57
N LEU A 11 12.01 7.28 -11.32
CA LEU A 11 11.97 6.63 -12.63
C LEU A 11 12.92 7.28 -13.63
N GLU A 12 12.94 8.61 -13.74
CA GLU A 12 13.84 9.32 -14.65
C GLU A 12 15.31 8.99 -14.37
N PHE A 13 15.71 8.88 -13.11
CA PHE A 13 17.07 8.48 -12.72
C PHE A 13 17.36 7.02 -13.03
N LEU A 14 16.40 6.12 -12.81
CA LEU A 14 16.53 4.70 -13.15
C LEU A 14 16.64 4.49 -14.66
N TYR A 15 15.84 5.19 -15.47
CA TYR A 15 15.89 5.09 -16.94
C TYR A 15 17.19 5.62 -17.54
N LYS A 16 17.93 6.49 -16.84
CA LYS A 16 19.26 6.96 -17.26
C LYS A 16 20.36 5.93 -17.02
N GLN A 17 20.10 4.83 -16.30
CA GLN A 17 21.10 3.81 -16.04
C GLN A 17 21.08 2.73 -17.12
N THR A 18 22.25 2.34 -17.58
CA THR A 18 22.45 1.14 -18.41
C THR A 18 22.83 -0.07 -17.53
N PRO A 19 22.65 -1.31 -18.02
CA PRO A 19 23.15 -2.50 -17.33
C PRO A 19 24.65 -2.44 -17.01
N GLU A 20 25.44 -1.80 -17.88
CA GLU A 20 26.87 -1.58 -17.69
C GLU A 20 27.16 -0.62 -16.53
N ASP A 21 26.36 0.44 -16.36
CA ASP A 21 26.51 1.42 -15.27
C ASP A 21 26.26 0.84 -13.87
N ILE A 22 25.57 -0.30 -13.80
CA ILE A 22 25.17 -0.96 -12.55
C ILE A 22 25.94 -2.26 -12.29
N ALA A 23 26.69 -2.77 -13.27
CA ALA A 23 27.38 -4.06 -13.20
C ALA A 23 28.43 -4.11 -12.08
N ASP A 24 29.10 -2.99 -11.81
CA ASP A 24 30.17 -2.88 -10.81
C ASP A 24 29.65 -2.50 -9.41
N ILE A 25 28.33 -2.33 -9.24
CA ILE A 25 27.75 -1.91 -7.97
C ILE A 25 27.46 -3.14 -7.09
N PRO A 26 28.15 -3.30 -5.95
CA PRO A 26 28.13 -4.55 -5.18
C PRO A 26 26.82 -4.78 -4.41
N ASN A 27 26.14 -3.70 -4.01
CA ASN A 27 24.93 -3.75 -3.20
C ASN A 27 24.06 -2.51 -3.39
N MET A 28 22.82 -2.64 -2.92
CA MET A 28 21.81 -1.60 -3.03
C MET A 28 22.16 -0.31 -2.26
N LEU A 29 22.96 -0.38 -1.19
CA LEU A 29 23.40 0.81 -0.45
C LEU A 29 24.36 1.68 -1.28
N GLU A 30 25.32 1.06 -1.97
CA GLU A 30 26.23 1.78 -2.88
C GLU A 30 25.48 2.29 -4.11
N PHE A 31 24.47 1.55 -4.60
CA PHE A 31 23.56 2.05 -5.63
C PHE A 31 22.85 3.33 -5.17
N ALA A 32 22.29 3.33 -3.95
CA ALA A 32 21.58 4.48 -3.40
C ALA A 32 22.49 5.73 -3.34
N LYS A 33 23.70 5.57 -2.79
CA LYS A 33 24.67 6.68 -2.67
C LYS A 33 25.09 7.24 -4.03
N ALA A 34 25.28 6.38 -5.02
CA ALA A 34 25.81 6.79 -6.31
C ALA A 34 24.73 7.33 -7.26
N LYS A 35 23.52 6.76 -7.23
CA LYS A 35 22.53 6.91 -8.31
C LYS A 35 21.15 7.36 -7.85
N MET A 36 20.87 7.46 -6.54
CA MET A 36 19.57 7.96 -6.04
C MET A 36 19.67 9.40 -5.50
N PRO A 37 18.82 10.33 -5.95
CA PRO A 37 18.76 11.67 -5.39
C PRO A 37 17.84 11.72 -4.17
N TYR A 38 18.37 12.20 -3.05
CA TYR A 38 17.61 12.83 -1.96
C TYR A 38 16.31 12.10 -1.54
N VAL A 39 16.42 10.82 -1.21
CA VAL A 39 15.38 10.10 -0.48
C VAL A 39 16.02 9.40 0.71
N GLU A 40 15.40 9.51 1.89
CA GLU A 40 15.72 8.63 3.02
C GLU A 40 15.44 7.19 2.57
N ALA A 41 16.51 6.47 2.25
CA ALA A 41 16.48 5.11 1.77
C ALA A 41 17.26 4.22 2.74
N ASP A 42 16.58 3.22 3.29
CA ASP A 42 17.19 2.23 4.18
C ASP A 42 17.50 0.95 3.40
N GLU A 43 18.70 0.41 3.60
CA GLU A 43 19.04 -0.91 3.06
C GLU A 43 18.28 -2.01 3.83
N LEU A 44 17.57 -2.85 3.09
CA LEU A 44 16.90 -4.04 3.59
C LEU A 44 17.73 -5.26 3.19
N LYS A 45 18.14 -6.05 4.17
CA LYS A 45 19.06 -7.19 3.98
C LYS A 45 18.32 -8.51 3.90
N THR A 46 17.08 -8.56 4.37
CA THR A 46 16.28 -9.80 4.38
C THR A 46 14.91 -9.63 3.71
N VAL A 47 14.39 -10.73 3.17
CA VAL A 47 13.01 -10.79 2.65
C VAL A 47 12.00 -10.39 3.72
N LYS A 48 12.26 -10.73 5.00
CA LYS A 48 11.38 -10.38 6.11
C LYS A 48 11.31 -8.87 6.35
N GLU A 49 12.45 -8.18 6.25
CA GLU A 49 12.51 -6.72 6.33
C GLU A 49 11.78 -6.09 5.15
N ALA A 50 12.00 -6.58 3.93
CA ALA A 50 11.29 -6.10 2.74
C ALA A 50 9.78 -6.26 2.84
N VAL A 51 9.30 -7.43 3.27
CA VAL A 51 7.87 -7.66 3.52
C VAL A 51 7.36 -6.70 4.59
N THR A 52 8.05 -6.54 5.72
CA THR A 52 7.66 -5.60 6.77
C THR A 52 7.59 -4.16 6.27
N ALA A 53 8.54 -3.75 5.43
CA ALA A 53 8.57 -2.43 4.81
C ALA A 53 7.36 -2.21 3.90
N VAL A 54 7.08 -3.12 2.96
CA VAL A 54 5.88 -3.05 2.10
C VAL A 54 4.59 -2.96 2.92
N LEU A 55 4.50 -3.72 4.02
CA LEU A 55 3.34 -3.71 4.92
C LEU A 55 3.22 -2.42 5.74
N SER A 56 4.32 -1.69 5.92
CA SER A 56 4.38 -0.44 6.69
C SER A 56 4.21 0.81 5.84
N GLY A 57 4.16 0.65 4.51
CA GLY A 57 3.86 1.72 3.55
C GLY A 57 5.03 2.33 2.78
N PRO A 58 6.32 2.17 3.15
CA PRO A 58 7.44 2.49 2.25
C PRO A 58 7.39 1.67 0.96
N SER A 59 7.95 2.24 -0.11
CA SER A 59 8.19 1.53 -1.36
C SER A 59 9.44 0.68 -1.22
N VAL A 60 9.50 -0.49 -1.85
CA VAL A 60 10.70 -1.33 -1.87
C VAL A 60 11.23 -1.42 -3.30
N LEU A 61 12.48 -1.04 -3.50
CA LEU A 61 13.21 -1.14 -4.77
C LEU A 61 14.12 -2.36 -4.74
N LEU A 62 14.00 -3.18 -5.79
CA LEU A 62 14.83 -4.37 -6.05
C LEU A 62 15.38 -4.23 -7.47
N ILE A 63 16.69 -4.40 -7.63
CA ILE A 63 17.36 -4.33 -8.93
C ILE A 63 17.96 -5.71 -9.23
N ASN A 64 17.64 -6.25 -10.40
CA ASN A 64 18.19 -7.53 -10.83
C ASN A 64 19.73 -7.42 -10.95
N GLY A 65 20.45 -8.38 -10.37
CA GLY A 65 21.92 -8.39 -10.38
C GLY A 65 22.59 -7.66 -9.22
N ILE A 66 21.86 -6.88 -8.41
CA ILE A 66 22.40 -6.21 -7.22
C ILE A 66 21.85 -6.87 -5.95
N SER A 67 22.73 -7.14 -4.98
CA SER A 67 22.33 -7.74 -3.71
C SER A 67 21.62 -6.74 -2.77
N GLY A 68 20.56 -7.20 -2.11
CA GLY A 68 19.77 -6.42 -1.15
C GLY A 68 18.51 -5.76 -1.74
N ALA A 69 17.84 -4.92 -0.96
CA ALA A 69 16.74 -4.08 -1.40
C ALA A 69 16.84 -2.69 -0.73
N LEU A 70 16.18 -1.67 -1.28
CA LEU A 70 16.03 -0.38 -0.61
C LEU A 70 14.58 -0.17 -0.21
N ALA A 71 14.35 0.20 1.05
CA ALA A 71 13.11 0.83 1.46
C ALA A 71 13.23 2.33 1.17
N VAL A 72 12.41 2.81 0.24
CA VAL A 72 12.35 4.22 -0.13
C VAL A 72 11.11 4.82 0.55
N ASP A 73 11.30 5.74 1.49
CA ASP A 73 10.17 6.41 2.13
C ASP A 73 9.56 7.46 1.20
N THR A 74 8.68 6.98 0.34
CA THR A 74 7.89 7.81 -0.57
C THR A 74 6.58 8.29 0.07
N ARG A 75 6.36 8.04 1.37
CA ARG A 75 5.09 8.37 2.02
C ARG A 75 5.00 9.88 2.20
N THR A 76 4.03 10.48 1.54
CA THR A 76 3.59 11.82 1.92
C THR A 76 2.48 11.68 2.94
N TYR A 77 2.75 12.08 4.18
CA TYR A 77 1.68 12.35 5.13
C TYR A 77 1.08 13.71 4.74
N PRO A 78 -0.23 13.83 4.52
CA PRO A 78 -0.83 15.15 4.51
C PRO A 78 -0.55 15.75 5.90
N MET A 79 0.41 16.69 5.96
CA MET A 79 0.49 17.57 7.12
C MET A 79 -0.86 18.26 7.17
N ARG A 80 -1.60 18.07 8.26
CA ARG A 80 -2.67 19.02 8.56
C ARG A 80 -2.01 20.39 8.53
N SER A 81 -2.46 21.28 7.66
CA SER A 81 -2.21 22.70 7.87
C SER A 81 -2.56 23.00 9.33
N PRO A 82 -1.74 23.75 10.08
CA PRO A 82 -2.09 24.18 11.42
C PRO A 82 -3.21 25.22 11.30
N ASP A 83 -4.42 24.79 10.96
CA ASP A 83 -5.62 25.60 11.13
C ASP A 83 -5.99 25.59 12.61
N GLU A 84 -6.18 26.79 13.16
CA GLU A 84 -6.59 27.00 14.54
C GLU A 84 -7.83 26.16 14.87
N PRO A 85 -7.88 25.53 16.05
CA PRO A 85 -9.01 24.69 16.41
C PRO A 85 -10.26 25.57 16.58
N GLN A 86 -11.22 25.43 15.66
CA GLN A 86 -12.56 25.93 15.91
C GLN A 86 -13.11 25.23 17.16
N LYS A 87 -13.33 26.05 18.19
CA LYS A 87 -13.90 25.65 19.46
C LYS A 87 -15.22 24.90 19.25
N ASP A 88 -15.32 23.81 19.99
CA ASP A 88 -16.51 23.22 20.62
C ASP A 88 -16.98 21.83 20.12
N LYS A 89 -16.96 20.91 21.10
CA LYS A 89 -17.74 19.66 21.30
C LYS A 89 -17.50 18.38 20.47
N SER A 90 -16.68 17.49 21.04
CA SER A 90 -17.11 16.22 21.68
C SER A 90 -16.25 14.97 21.36
N LEU A 91 -15.79 14.36 22.47
CA LEU A 91 -15.51 12.96 22.80
C LEU A 91 -14.84 11.99 21.79
N ARG A 92 -13.54 11.78 22.05
CA ARG A 92 -12.76 10.51 21.97
C ARG A 92 -13.06 9.56 20.78
N GLY A 93 -12.22 9.66 19.75
CA GLY A 93 -12.00 8.61 18.75
C GLY A 93 -11.06 9.10 17.63
N SER A 94 -10.15 8.24 17.14
CA SER A 94 -9.36 8.54 15.93
C SER A 94 -10.32 8.73 14.76
N ARG A 95 -10.33 9.92 14.17
CA ARG A 95 -11.23 10.35 13.07
C ARG A 95 -10.90 9.71 11.70
N ASP A 96 -10.39 8.49 11.66
CA ASP A 96 -10.24 7.78 10.38
C ASP A 96 -11.53 7.01 10.09
N GLY A 97 -12.60 7.75 9.78
CA GLY A 97 -13.82 7.19 9.24
C GLY A 97 -13.61 6.69 7.81
N PHE A 98 -14.33 5.63 7.42
CA PHE A 98 -14.38 5.25 6.01
C PHE A 98 -15.01 6.37 5.16
N VAL A 99 -14.55 6.45 3.93
CA VAL A 99 -15.03 7.38 2.89
C VAL A 99 -15.77 6.60 1.81
N GLU A 100 -16.35 7.29 0.82
CA GLU A 100 -17.15 6.66 -0.24
C GLU A 100 -16.32 5.76 -1.17
N THR A 101 -15.03 6.06 -1.34
CA THR A 101 -14.14 5.31 -2.23
C THR A 101 -13.64 4.01 -1.58
N LEU A 102 -14.02 2.87 -2.16
CA LEU A 102 -13.64 1.52 -1.69
C LEU A 102 -12.13 1.37 -1.48
N VAL A 103 -11.32 1.80 -2.45
CA VAL A 103 -9.85 1.69 -2.40
C VAL A 103 -9.25 2.49 -1.25
N MET A 104 -9.82 3.66 -0.93
CA MET A 104 -9.33 4.46 0.20
C MET A 104 -9.59 3.74 1.53
N ASN A 105 -10.73 3.08 1.66
CA ASN A 105 -11.08 2.34 2.87
C ASN A 105 -10.15 1.14 3.11
N THR A 106 -9.81 0.39 2.05
CA THR A 106 -8.86 -0.73 2.20
C THR A 106 -7.47 -0.26 2.59
N VAL A 107 -7.03 0.91 2.11
CA VAL A 107 -5.78 1.57 2.54
C VAL A 107 -5.84 1.96 4.02
N LEU A 108 -6.96 2.51 4.51
CA LEU A 108 -7.15 2.83 5.93
C LEU A 108 -7.05 1.57 6.80
N ILE A 109 -7.69 0.47 6.40
CA ILE A 109 -7.59 -0.83 7.11
C ILE A 109 -6.13 -1.32 7.13
N ARG A 110 -5.44 -1.28 5.98
CA ARG A 110 -4.04 -1.72 5.88
C ARG A 110 -3.09 -0.88 6.75
N ARG A 111 -3.32 0.44 6.85
CA ARG A 111 -2.55 1.32 7.75
C ARG A 111 -2.68 0.92 9.21
N ARG A 112 -3.86 0.45 9.62
CA ARG A 112 -4.16 0.00 10.98
C ARG A 112 -3.63 -1.42 11.25
N ILE A 113 -3.70 -2.31 10.26
CA ILE A 113 -3.34 -3.73 10.38
C ILE A 113 -2.12 -4.03 9.50
N ARG A 114 -0.93 -4.05 10.12
CA ARG A 114 0.37 -4.35 9.47
C ARG A 114 0.70 -5.86 9.44
N ASP A 115 -0.32 -6.71 9.40
CA ASP A 115 -0.13 -8.18 9.35
C ASP A 115 -0.03 -8.65 7.88
N LYS A 116 1.00 -9.46 7.59
CA LYS A 116 1.22 -10.06 6.26
C LYS A 116 0.09 -10.96 5.80
N ARG A 117 -0.71 -11.48 6.73
CA ARG A 117 -1.86 -12.35 6.50
C ARG A 117 -3.13 -11.59 6.15
N LEU A 118 -3.16 -10.26 6.30
CA LEU A 118 -4.31 -9.49 5.87
C LEU A 118 -4.44 -9.58 4.34
N ARG A 119 -5.61 -10.05 3.91
CA ARG A 119 -6.02 -10.20 2.51
C ARG A 119 -7.15 -9.22 2.24
N MET A 120 -7.09 -8.58 1.07
CA MET A 120 -8.16 -7.77 0.49
C MET A 120 -8.58 -8.44 -0.82
N GLU A 121 -9.78 -9.00 -0.87
CA GLU A 121 -10.32 -9.67 -2.05
C GLU A 121 -11.35 -8.74 -2.71
N TYR A 122 -10.98 -8.13 -3.82
CA TYR A 122 -11.87 -7.28 -4.61
C TYR A 122 -12.72 -8.12 -5.54
N MET A 123 -14.01 -7.87 -5.58
CA MET A 123 -14.92 -8.50 -6.52
C MET A 123 -16.08 -7.60 -6.86
N GLN A 124 -16.72 -7.90 -7.99
CA GLN A 124 -17.89 -7.20 -8.46
C GLN A 124 -19.12 -8.12 -8.35
N ILE A 125 -20.23 -7.60 -7.81
CA ILE A 125 -21.47 -8.35 -7.59
C ILE A 125 -22.67 -7.64 -8.25
N GLY A 126 -23.80 -8.35 -8.34
CA GLY A 126 -25.04 -7.88 -9.00
C GLY A 126 -25.13 -8.26 -10.48
N LYS A 127 -26.35 -8.51 -10.98
CA LYS A 127 -26.58 -8.90 -12.39
C LYS A 127 -26.88 -7.70 -13.28
N GLY A 128 -27.85 -6.86 -12.88
CA GLY A 128 -28.22 -5.63 -13.60
C GLY A 128 -27.24 -4.49 -13.32
N THR A 129 -27.24 -3.97 -12.09
CA THR A 129 -26.24 -3.01 -11.62
C THR A 129 -25.06 -3.74 -11.00
N LYS A 130 -23.84 -3.33 -11.38
CA LYS A 130 -22.61 -3.86 -10.81
C LYS A 130 -22.17 -3.02 -9.61
N LEU A 131 -21.88 -3.67 -8.48
CA LEU A 131 -21.27 -3.04 -7.32
C LEU A 131 -19.89 -3.63 -7.07
N ASP A 132 -18.90 -2.77 -6.88
CA ASP A 132 -17.57 -3.17 -6.46
C ASP A 132 -17.53 -3.29 -4.93
N ILE A 133 -17.06 -4.44 -4.45
CA ILE A 133 -16.91 -4.74 -3.03
C ILE A 133 -15.51 -5.29 -2.73
N ALA A 134 -15.08 -5.17 -1.48
CA ALA A 134 -13.84 -5.77 -1.00
C ALA A 134 -14.07 -6.57 0.27
N ILE A 135 -13.71 -7.86 0.26
CA ILE A 135 -13.72 -8.71 1.46
C ILE A 135 -12.34 -8.60 2.11
N SER A 136 -12.30 -8.11 3.35
CA SER A 136 -11.07 -7.93 4.13
C SER A 136 -10.99 -8.97 5.25
N TYR A 137 -9.94 -9.78 5.30
CA TYR A 137 -9.80 -10.83 6.33
C TYR A 137 -8.34 -11.19 6.63
N LEU A 138 -8.11 -11.83 7.78
CA LEU A 138 -6.80 -12.38 8.15
C LEU A 138 -6.73 -13.86 7.77
N GLU A 139 -5.86 -14.19 6.82
CA GLU A 139 -5.60 -15.57 6.40
C GLU A 139 -5.10 -16.43 7.57
N GLY A 140 -5.68 -17.62 7.73
CA GLY A 140 -5.41 -18.54 8.83
C GLY A 140 -6.06 -18.19 10.17
N ALA A 141 -6.65 -16.99 10.31
CA ALA A 141 -7.47 -16.63 11.48
C ALA A 141 -8.98 -16.70 11.15
N ALA A 142 -9.36 -16.37 9.92
CA ALA A 142 -10.73 -16.54 9.44
C ALA A 142 -11.01 -18.01 9.06
N ASP A 143 -12.18 -18.55 9.43
CA ASP A 143 -12.62 -19.89 8.99
C ASP A 143 -12.91 -19.87 7.48
N GLY A 144 -12.16 -20.68 6.73
CA GLY A 144 -12.29 -20.79 5.28
C GLY A 144 -13.71 -21.18 4.84
N ARG A 145 -14.42 -22.02 5.60
CA ARG A 145 -15.80 -22.42 5.27
C ARG A 145 -16.75 -21.23 5.35
N VAL A 146 -16.57 -20.36 6.34
CA VAL A 146 -17.38 -19.14 6.48
C VAL A 146 -17.08 -18.18 5.33
N LEU A 147 -15.80 -18.03 4.95
CA LEU A 147 -15.41 -17.22 3.81
C LEU A 147 -16.02 -17.74 2.49
N ASP A 148 -16.06 -19.05 2.30
CA ASP A 148 -16.63 -19.65 1.09
C ASP A 148 -18.15 -19.46 1.02
N ILE A 149 -18.86 -19.63 2.14
CA ILE A 149 -20.28 -19.34 2.24
C ILE A 149 -20.54 -17.86 1.95
N LEU A 150 -19.72 -16.96 2.52
CA LEU A 150 -19.82 -15.52 2.28
C LEU A 150 -19.65 -15.19 0.81
N ARG A 151 -18.58 -15.67 0.16
CA ARG A 151 -18.34 -15.48 -1.28
C ARG A 151 -19.49 -15.97 -2.13
N LYS A 152 -20.02 -17.16 -1.82
CA LYS A 152 -21.15 -17.75 -2.54
C LYS A 152 -22.39 -16.85 -2.41
N ARG A 153 -22.73 -16.46 -1.18
CA ARG A 153 -23.87 -15.55 -0.93
C ARG A 153 -23.71 -14.22 -1.64
N LEU A 154 -22.54 -13.60 -1.58
CA LEU A 154 -22.27 -12.32 -2.25
C LEU A 154 -22.45 -12.39 -3.76
N LYS A 155 -22.07 -13.51 -4.40
CA LYS A 155 -22.27 -13.74 -5.84
C LYS A 155 -23.74 -13.97 -6.22
N GLU A 156 -24.54 -14.49 -5.30
CA GLU A 156 -25.96 -14.75 -5.49
C GLU A 156 -26.82 -13.49 -5.27
N ILE A 157 -26.27 -12.43 -4.66
CA ILE A 157 -26.97 -11.16 -4.47
C ILE A 157 -27.32 -10.57 -5.84
N ASP A 158 -28.63 -10.45 -6.08
CA ASP A 158 -29.18 -9.72 -7.21
C ASP A 158 -29.67 -8.36 -6.73
N ILE A 159 -28.96 -7.31 -7.15
CA ILE A 159 -29.28 -5.93 -6.79
C ILE A 159 -30.02 -5.35 -7.98
N ASN A 160 -31.35 -5.48 -7.96
CA ASN A 160 -32.20 -4.61 -8.76
C ASN A 160 -32.15 -3.24 -8.08
N GLY A 161 -31.58 -2.26 -8.79
CA GLY A 161 -31.14 -0.97 -8.26
C GLY A 161 -32.04 -0.41 -7.16
N ILE A 162 -31.45 -0.14 -5.99
CA ILE A 162 -32.08 0.69 -4.97
C ILE A 162 -31.88 2.13 -5.43
N SER A 163 -32.99 2.84 -5.67
CA SER A 163 -33.00 4.30 -5.90
C SER A 163 -32.81 5.06 -4.61
#